data_AF-A0A9D9SGB5-F1
#
_entry.id   AF-A0A9D9SGB5-F1
#
_cell.length_a   1.000
_cell.length_b   1.000
_cell.length_c   1.000
_cell.angle_alpha   90.00
_cell.angle_beta   90.00
_cell.angle_gamma   90.00
#
_symmetry.space_group_name_H-M   'P 1'
#
loop_
_entity.id
_entity.type
_entity.pdbx_description
1 polymer ?
#
loop_
_entity_poly.entity_id
_entity_poly.type
_entity_poly.pdbx_seq_one_letter_code
_entity_poly.pdbx_strand_id
1 'polypeptide(L)'
;MLKSVFIASLTIFLLAAGIAAQNKFEGYNIVVDVPKTQTRATCAVRYLPPSTTVTITDLNPATPMKVSSCGTSGGSIVQKTATSATVKASAGDNKWCFQGEDKFYRITLPGDQYSGPVTYNWVAQADERTRGFYNIKDFGAVGDGQTDDTVAFKSAMAVIASNNGGTLTIPDGEYIITSPVAVPSAIIIQGTNGLHSMASTSDLIRRNPSRITLRGSKTSLFRVGECIEHVSFRDIELYAQSNDDTNAVEAYGAYISSQGFNFDRVTFQNFNRGINAYGLPQTDLSWQIDYVKVNACRFVYNRDTGIFVNSRNTDWKIQGSLFINPKKQPGQNANSMHFERVGAVLIEDTFGGGFVNAFGGTFINILDSAVTTIIGSQTEQMTASIVYNGVENPYAGDYSYPITIINSIFDAPIIFKARRTLVSTGSFYGPKTFSADERVRVYSTGDRFCYDGNILGCQGATKNNFDRATVIFMTGQPSEGQVKGHPTYFGTDVQFGAPVQMPALPVNTLPTGKPNGSMVYCSDCRRSSTPCQGGGNGAPAMVVGNQWSCL
;
A
#
# COMPACT_ATOMS: atom_id res chain seq x y z
N MET A 1 63.05 73.72 7.26
CA MET A 1 61.75 74.16 7.81
C MET A 1 60.88 72.93 8.02
N LEU A 2 60.47 72.70 9.28
CA LEU A 2 59.26 72.03 9.80
C LEU A 2 58.73 70.76 9.08
N LYS A 3 58.34 69.66 9.71
CA LYS A 3 57.89 69.40 11.09
C LYS A 3 57.88 67.87 11.33
N SER A 4 58.27 67.47 12.53
CA SER A 4 58.15 66.14 13.14
C SER A 4 56.69 65.82 13.54
N VAL A 5 56.26 64.55 13.45
CA VAL A 5 55.37 63.90 14.45
C VAL A 5 55.66 62.38 14.49
N PHE A 6 55.64 61.85 15.70
CA PHE A 6 56.03 60.52 16.17
C PHE A 6 54.77 59.70 16.56
N ILE A 7 54.92 58.37 16.70
CA ILE A 7 54.06 57.41 17.47
C ILE A 7 52.88 56.75 16.74
N ALA A 8 52.97 55.43 16.50
CA ALA A 8 52.27 54.38 17.28
C ALA A 8 52.38 53.00 16.59
N SER A 9 53.18 52.10 17.15
CA SER A 9 53.09 50.66 16.85
C SER A 9 51.78 50.12 17.41
N LEU A 10 50.84 49.73 16.53
CA LEU A 10 49.68 48.94 16.91
C LEU A 10 49.94 47.49 16.51
N THR A 11 50.45 46.71 17.46
CA THR A 11 50.54 45.25 17.38
C THR A 11 49.11 44.72 17.32
N ILE A 12 48.62 44.38 16.14
CA ILE A 12 47.35 43.67 15.97
C ILE A 12 47.58 42.25 16.47
N PHE A 13 47.21 42.01 17.73
CA PHE A 13 46.88 40.68 18.21
C PHE A 13 45.68 40.19 17.38
N LEU A 14 45.93 39.42 16.32
CA LEU A 14 44.92 38.50 15.80
C LEU A 14 44.66 37.46 16.89
N LEU A 15 43.70 37.74 17.77
CA LEU A 15 42.96 36.67 18.42
C LEU A 15 42.24 35.91 17.31
N ALA A 16 42.88 34.86 16.81
CA ALA A 16 42.18 33.71 16.29
C ALA A 16 41.48 33.03 17.47
N ALA A 17 40.40 33.65 17.96
CA ALA A 17 39.40 32.94 18.73
C ALA A 17 38.71 32.02 17.73
N GLY A 18 39.28 30.82 17.56
CA GLY A 18 38.54 29.72 16.98
C GLY A 18 37.25 29.60 17.77
N ILE A 19 36.13 29.90 17.12
CA ILE A 19 34.82 29.50 17.60
C ILE A 19 34.89 27.96 17.59
N ALA A 20 35.31 27.36 18.70
CA ALA A 20 35.04 25.96 18.96
C ALA A 20 33.52 25.86 18.91
N ALA A 21 32.99 25.34 17.81
CA ALA A 21 31.56 25.18 17.63
C ALA A 21 31.07 24.29 18.78
N GLN A 22 30.45 24.88 19.79
CA GLN A 22 29.74 24.12 20.81
C GLN A 22 28.50 23.56 20.13
N ASN A 23 28.58 22.28 19.77
CA ASN A 23 27.49 21.58 19.13
C ASN A 23 26.39 21.42 20.18
N LYS A 24 25.23 22.05 19.95
CA LYS A 24 24.05 21.89 20.80
C LYS A 24 23.27 20.66 20.32
N PHE A 25 22.91 19.82 21.27
CA PHE A 25 22.15 18.60 21.06
C PHE A 25 20.90 18.63 21.91
N GLU A 26 19.74 18.51 21.29
CA GLU A 26 18.43 18.50 21.94
C GLU A 26 17.57 17.45 21.25
N GLY A 27 16.91 16.58 22.01
CA GLY A 27 16.15 15.47 21.44
C GLY A 27 14.89 15.14 22.21
N TYR A 28 14.05 14.31 21.59
CA TYR A 28 12.85 13.73 22.20
C TYR A 28 13.12 12.27 22.60
N ASN A 29 12.18 11.65 23.32
CA ASN A 29 12.15 10.20 23.38
C ASN A 29 11.68 9.68 22.02
N ILE A 30 12.52 8.89 21.36
CA ILE A 30 12.19 8.34 20.06
C ILE A 30 12.04 6.85 20.27
N VAL A 31 10.80 6.42 20.23
CA VAL A 31 10.41 5.03 20.33
C VAL A 31 10.86 4.38 19.02
N VAL A 32 11.98 3.67 19.07
CA VAL A 32 12.56 3.00 17.90
C VAL A 32 11.91 1.64 17.61
N ASP A 33 10.89 1.25 18.39
CA ASP A 33 10.16 0.01 18.14
C ASP A 33 8.64 0.17 18.25
N VAL A 34 7.92 -0.38 17.29
CA VAL A 34 6.46 -0.39 17.23
C VAL A 34 5.98 -1.70 17.85
N PRO A 35 5.41 -1.69 19.07
CA PRO A 35 4.97 -2.93 19.70
C PRO A 35 3.83 -3.55 18.91
N LYS A 36 3.90 -4.87 18.67
CA LYS A 36 2.82 -5.60 17.99
C LYS A 36 1.55 -5.75 18.83
N THR A 37 1.60 -5.51 20.13
CA THR A 37 0.45 -5.68 21.04
C THR A 37 -0.30 -4.37 21.29
N GLN A 38 0.38 -3.22 21.19
CA GLN A 38 -0.11 -1.88 21.53
C GLN A 38 -1.24 -1.88 22.54
N THR A 39 -0.97 -2.29 23.79
CA THR A 39 -2.00 -2.31 24.84
C THR A 39 -2.55 -0.92 25.21
N ARG A 40 -1.99 0.14 24.62
CA ARG A 40 -2.42 1.54 24.68
C ARG A 40 -1.85 2.31 23.48
N ALA A 41 -2.47 3.44 23.18
CA ALA A 41 -2.04 4.35 22.11
C ALA A 41 -0.54 4.71 22.18
N THR A 42 0.19 4.52 21.08
CA THR A 42 1.65 4.64 21.02
C THR A 42 2.17 5.33 19.75
N CYS A 43 2.44 6.63 19.86
CA CYS A 43 3.18 7.41 18.87
C CYS A 43 4.70 7.15 18.94
N ALA A 44 5.41 7.20 17.80
CA ALA A 44 6.86 6.99 17.73
C ALA A 44 7.69 8.09 18.41
N VAL A 45 7.18 9.32 18.52
CA VAL A 45 7.85 10.45 19.19
C VAL A 45 7.11 10.80 20.48
N ARG A 46 7.83 10.86 21.60
CA ARG A 46 7.28 11.15 22.94
C ARG A 46 8.20 12.08 23.74
N TYR A 47 7.63 12.74 24.73
CA TYR A 47 8.44 13.43 25.76
C TYR A 47 9.06 12.43 26.73
N LEU A 48 10.28 12.71 27.22
CA LEU A 48 10.92 11.90 28.25
C LEU A 48 10.40 12.29 29.63
N PRO A 49 10.00 11.32 30.49
CA PRO A 49 9.81 11.60 31.91
C PRO A 49 11.08 12.23 32.50
N PRO A 50 10.97 13.23 33.40
CA PRO A 50 12.13 13.83 34.08
C PRO A 50 12.96 12.82 34.91
N SER A 51 12.36 11.67 35.26
CA SER A 51 13.03 10.57 35.93
C SER A 51 13.93 9.74 35.01
N THR A 52 13.74 9.79 33.70
CA THR A 52 14.52 9.01 32.73
C THR A 52 15.95 9.52 32.64
N THR A 53 16.89 8.61 32.83
CA THR A 53 18.33 8.91 32.72
C THR A 53 18.81 8.50 31.33
N VAL A 54 19.31 9.47 30.57
CA VAL A 54 19.90 9.27 29.25
C VAL A 54 21.41 9.22 29.40
N THR A 55 22.05 8.20 28.81
CA THR A 55 23.50 8.07 28.79
C THR A 55 24.06 8.70 27.52
N ILE A 56 25.04 9.59 27.68
CA ILE A 56 25.82 10.20 26.62
C ILE A 56 27.19 9.53 26.64
N THR A 57 27.64 9.01 25.50
CA THR A 57 28.95 8.41 25.31
C THR A 57 29.69 9.15 24.21
N ASP A 58 30.91 9.57 24.48
CA ASP A 58 31.79 10.14 23.47
C ASP A 58 32.32 9.04 22.56
N LEU A 59 32.16 9.22 21.25
CA LEU A 59 32.64 8.28 20.25
C LEU A 59 34.02 8.66 19.70
N ASN A 60 34.54 9.84 20.04
CA ASN A 60 35.86 10.27 19.63
C ASN A 60 36.90 9.93 20.71
N PRO A 61 37.74 8.89 20.51
CA PRO A 61 38.74 8.53 21.52
C PRO A 61 39.92 9.53 21.57
N ALA A 62 40.03 10.44 20.59
CA ALA A 62 41.12 11.40 20.52
C ALA A 62 40.92 12.61 21.45
N THR A 63 39.72 12.84 21.95
CA THR A 63 39.35 13.97 22.81
C THR A 63 38.73 13.46 24.12
N PRO A 64 39.12 14.00 25.29
CA PRO A 64 38.40 13.73 26.52
C PRO A 64 37.03 14.40 26.47
N MET A 65 35.99 13.67 26.86
CA MET A 65 34.61 14.15 26.80
C MET A 65 34.42 15.40 27.67
N LYS A 66 33.93 16.47 27.04
CA LYS A 66 33.47 17.70 27.71
C LYS A 66 32.06 18.02 27.26
N VAL A 67 31.12 17.92 28.20
CA VAL A 67 29.72 18.26 27.96
C VAL A 67 29.15 19.15 29.05
N SER A 68 28.24 20.06 28.68
CA SER A 68 27.52 20.94 29.59
C SER A 68 26.02 20.97 29.26
N SER A 69 25.16 21.27 30.23
CA SER A 69 23.73 21.46 29.95
C SER A 69 23.53 22.70 29.09
N CYS A 70 22.54 22.70 28.18
CA CYS A 70 22.23 23.93 27.46
C CYS A 70 21.32 24.84 28.29
N GLY A 71 21.82 26.00 28.68
CA GLY A 71 21.04 27.11 29.23
C GLY A 71 20.11 26.77 30.40
N THR A 72 19.11 27.63 30.63
CA THR A 72 18.13 27.51 31.74
C THR A 72 17.09 26.41 31.55
N SER A 73 17.00 25.81 30.36
CA SER A 73 16.06 24.74 30.00
C SER A 73 16.67 23.33 30.01
N GLY A 74 18.00 23.20 30.17
CA GLY A 74 18.72 21.93 30.08
C GLY A 74 18.69 21.17 31.40
N GLY A 75 18.19 19.93 31.39
CA GLY A 75 18.21 19.09 32.59
C GLY A 75 19.62 18.74 33.09
N SER A 76 19.71 18.06 34.23
CA SER A 76 20.98 17.90 34.95
C SER A 76 21.93 16.94 34.24
N ILE A 77 23.15 17.43 33.93
CA ILE A 77 24.24 16.61 33.37
C ILE A 77 25.21 16.23 34.47
N VAL A 78 25.57 14.95 34.52
CA VAL A 78 26.56 14.40 35.45
C VAL A 78 27.58 13.57 34.66
N GLN A 79 28.83 14.04 34.59
CA GLN A 79 29.92 13.28 34.00
C GLN A 79 30.26 12.07 34.88
N LYS A 80 30.34 10.88 34.29
CA LYS A 80 30.56 9.60 34.98
C LYS A 80 31.97 9.06 34.75
N THR A 81 32.47 9.17 33.52
CA THR A 81 33.82 8.75 33.14
C THR A 81 34.44 9.76 32.16
N ALA A 82 35.67 9.50 31.71
CA ALA A 82 36.34 10.30 30.68
C ALA A 82 35.61 10.27 29.31
N THR A 83 34.70 9.32 29.10
CA THR A 83 33.97 9.09 27.84
C THR A 83 32.46 8.95 28.03
N SER A 84 31.93 9.18 29.25
CA SER A 84 30.49 9.06 29.50
C SER A 84 29.95 10.10 30.49
N ALA A 85 28.72 10.55 30.23
CA ALA A 85 27.91 11.35 31.13
C ALA A 85 26.46 10.89 31.10
N THR A 86 25.66 11.36 32.05
CA THR A 86 24.22 11.14 32.09
C THR A 86 23.49 12.47 32.09
N VAL A 87 22.39 12.57 31.34
CA VAL A 87 21.47 13.72 31.34
C VAL A 87 20.05 13.28 31.67
N LYS A 88 19.28 14.13 32.36
CA LYS A 88 17.84 13.94 32.60
C LYS A 88 17.03 15.02 31.89
N ALA A 89 15.76 14.75 31.62
CA ALA A 89 14.85 15.77 31.10
C ALA A 89 14.48 16.81 32.18
N SER A 90 14.26 18.04 31.75
CA SER A 90 13.76 19.15 32.57
C SER A 90 12.34 18.85 33.06
N ALA A 91 12.04 19.24 34.30
CA ALA A 91 10.72 19.04 34.90
C ALA A 91 9.64 19.99 34.32
N GLY A 92 10.03 21.07 33.66
CA GLY A 92 9.10 22.08 33.14
C GLY A 92 8.54 21.76 31.75
N ASP A 93 9.38 21.25 30.85
CA ASP A 93 9.07 21.03 29.43
C ASP A 93 9.39 19.61 28.94
N ASN A 94 9.87 18.72 29.82
CA ASN A 94 10.27 17.35 29.51
C ASN A 94 11.34 17.24 28.42
N LYS A 95 12.10 18.30 28.19
CA LYS A 95 13.20 18.34 27.22
C LYS A 95 14.52 18.03 27.89
N TRP A 96 15.43 17.42 27.13
CA TRP A 96 16.82 17.25 27.54
C TRP A 96 17.71 17.79 26.45
N CYS A 97 18.85 18.34 26.86
CA CYS A 97 19.80 18.86 25.90
C CYS A 97 21.20 18.93 26.53
N PHE A 98 22.23 18.87 25.70
CA PHE A 98 23.61 19.10 26.10
C PHE A 98 24.38 19.83 25.00
N GLN A 99 25.50 20.43 25.38
CA GLN A 99 26.51 20.97 24.46
C GLN A 99 27.76 20.12 24.57
N GLY A 100 28.42 19.84 23.45
CA GLY A 100 29.68 19.11 23.40
C GLY A 100 30.63 19.70 22.37
N GLU A 101 31.93 19.41 22.52
CA GLU A 101 32.97 19.85 21.58
C GLU A 101 33.02 18.97 20.33
N ASP A 102 32.63 17.69 20.45
CA ASP A 102 32.70 16.73 19.34
C ASP A 102 31.47 16.74 18.44
N LYS A 103 31.67 16.26 17.21
CA LYS A 103 30.62 16.18 16.18
C LYS A 103 29.65 15.01 16.44
N PHE A 104 30.10 13.96 17.11
CA PHE A 104 29.38 12.70 17.26
C PHE A 104 29.34 12.25 18.72
N TYR A 105 28.13 12.05 19.24
CA TYR A 105 27.93 11.41 20.54
C TYR A 105 26.96 10.25 20.40
N ARG A 106 27.17 9.17 21.14
CA ARG A 106 26.18 8.10 21.26
C ARG A 106 25.25 8.39 22.42
N ILE A 107 23.96 8.32 22.14
CA ILE A 107 22.89 8.53 23.11
C ILE A 107 22.21 7.20 23.32
N THR A 108 22.18 6.76 24.58
CA THR A 108 21.48 5.54 25.00
C THR A 108 20.40 5.90 26.02
N LEU A 109 19.17 5.55 25.68
CA LEU A 109 18.01 5.66 26.56
C LEU A 109 17.67 4.26 27.09
N PRO A 110 17.13 4.14 28.31
CA PRO A 110 16.63 2.85 28.81
C PRO A 110 15.43 2.32 28.01
N GLY A 111 14.80 3.20 27.21
CA GLY A 111 13.55 2.93 26.47
C GLY A 111 12.37 2.65 27.38
N ASP A 112 11.40 1.91 26.86
CA ASP A 112 10.21 1.49 27.60
C ASP A 112 10.06 -0.04 27.63
N GLN A 113 8.97 -0.52 28.23
CA GLN A 113 8.66 -1.95 28.33
C GLN A 113 8.56 -2.68 26.98
N TYR A 114 8.47 -1.95 25.87
CA TYR A 114 8.34 -2.51 24.53
C TYR A 114 9.65 -2.46 23.75
N SER A 115 10.33 -1.31 23.82
CA SER A 115 11.53 -1.02 23.02
C SER A 115 12.83 -1.48 23.67
N GLY A 116 12.87 -1.62 25.00
CA GLY A 116 14.11 -1.82 25.74
C GLY A 116 15.12 -0.70 25.48
N PRO A 117 16.40 -0.86 25.85
CA PRO A 117 17.40 0.18 25.65
C PRO A 117 17.54 0.61 24.19
N VAL A 118 17.37 1.90 23.94
CA VAL A 118 17.44 2.52 22.62
C VAL A 118 18.76 3.23 22.47
N THR A 119 19.51 2.96 21.40
CA THR A 119 20.78 3.62 21.13
C THR A 119 20.80 4.23 19.74
N TYR A 120 21.25 5.48 19.65
CA TYR A 120 21.51 6.16 18.38
C TYR A 120 22.73 7.08 18.51
N ASN A 121 23.42 7.30 17.40
CA ASN A 121 24.50 8.27 17.27
C ASN A 121 23.88 9.63 16.94
N TRP A 122 23.98 10.58 17.85
CA TRP A 122 23.56 11.95 17.63
C TRP A 122 24.67 12.76 16.96
N VAL A 123 24.30 13.46 15.89
CA VAL A 123 25.24 14.19 15.03
C VAL A 123 24.99 15.68 15.16
N ALA A 124 26.06 16.45 15.26
CA ALA A 124 25.97 17.90 15.29
C ALA A 124 25.49 18.39 13.92
N GLN A 125 24.37 19.12 13.91
CA GLN A 125 23.93 19.81 12.69
C GLN A 125 24.76 21.07 12.53
N ALA A 126 25.66 21.07 11.54
CA ALA A 126 26.60 22.16 11.33
C ALA A 126 25.98 23.37 10.62
N ASP A 127 24.90 23.18 9.84
CA ASP A 127 24.26 24.24 9.04
C ASP A 127 22.72 24.20 9.10
N GLU A 128 22.14 25.27 9.63
CA GLU A 128 20.71 25.54 9.63
C GLU A 128 20.11 25.57 8.21
N ARG A 129 20.89 25.95 7.19
CA ARG A 129 20.46 26.05 5.78
C ARG A 129 20.20 24.70 5.15
N THR A 130 20.84 23.63 5.66
CA THR A 130 20.63 22.26 5.19
C THR A 130 19.59 21.51 6.01
N ARG A 131 18.94 22.18 6.98
CA ARG A 131 17.86 21.56 7.76
C ARG A 131 16.78 21.02 6.82
N GLY A 132 16.35 19.78 7.06
CA GLY A 132 15.37 19.08 6.22
C GLY A 132 16.00 18.21 5.12
N PHE A 133 17.32 18.24 4.92
CA PHE A 133 18.03 17.36 3.99
C PHE A 133 19.14 16.60 4.72
N TYR A 134 19.06 15.28 4.69
CA TYR A 134 19.92 14.40 5.48
C TYR A 134 20.53 13.33 4.58
N ASN A 135 21.84 13.11 4.66
CA ASN A 135 22.49 12.00 3.97
C ASN A 135 22.77 10.89 5.00
N ILE A 136 22.39 9.65 4.70
CA ILE A 136 22.61 8.53 5.62
C ILE A 136 24.09 8.31 5.98
N LYS A 137 25.03 8.70 5.09
CA LYS A 137 26.48 8.63 5.35
C LYS A 137 26.92 9.58 6.47
N ASP A 138 26.21 10.70 6.68
CA ASP A 138 26.50 11.62 7.78
C ASP A 138 26.22 11.00 9.15
N PHE A 139 25.43 9.93 9.20
CA PHE A 139 25.11 9.16 10.41
C PHE A 139 26.01 7.93 10.59
N GLY A 140 27.03 7.77 9.74
CA GLY A 140 28.03 6.71 9.83
C GLY A 140 27.69 5.44 9.06
N ALA A 141 26.70 5.46 8.16
CA ALA A 141 26.42 4.31 7.31
C ALA A 141 27.53 4.09 6.28
N VAL A 142 27.94 2.85 6.07
CA VAL A 142 29.02 2.48 5.15
C VAL A 142 28.49 2.00 3.80
N GLY A 143 27.37 1.27 3.76
CA GLY A 143 26.72 0.84 2.51
C GLY A 143 27.58 -0.08 1.62
N ASP A 144 28.40 -0.93 2.23
CA ASP A 144 29.36 -1.85 1.56
C ASP A 144 28.83 -3.29 1.42
N GLY A 145 27.58 -3.55 1.79
CA GLY A 145 26.96 -4.89 1.80
C GLY A 145 27.39 -5.80 2.96
N GLN A 146 28.26 -5.31 3.87
CA GLN A 146 28.83 -6.11 4.95
C GLN A 146 28.58 -5.47 6.33
N THR A 147 28.88 -4.18 6.46
CA THR A 147 28.75 -3.38 7.67
C THR A 147 27.28 -3.24 8.05
N ASP A 148 26.98 -3.45 9.34
CA ASP A 148 25.65 -3.23 9.89
C ASP A 148 25.38 -1.73 10.06
N ASP A 149 24.55 -1.19 9.17
CA ASP A 149 24.18 0.23 9.11
C ASP A 149 22.96 0.56 9.97
N THR A 150 22.44 -0.40 10.75
CA THR A 150 21.22 -0.25 11.56
C THR A 150 21.27 0.99 12.46
N VAL A 151 22.40 1.21 13.15
CA VAL A 151 22.54 2.35 14.08
C VAL A 151 22.48 3.66 13.31
N ALA A 152 23.08 3.75 12.12
CA ALA A 152 23.04 4.95 11.30
C ALA A 152 21.60 5.28 10.86
N PHE A 153 20.82 4.28 10.44
CA PHE A 153 19.41 4.47 10.11
C PHE A 153 18.58 4.91 11.31
N LYS A 154 18.68 4.22 12.46
CA LYS A 154 17.98 4.64 13.69
C LYS A 154 18.35 6.07 14.11
N SER A 155 19.61 6.44 13.92
CA SER A 155 20.11 7.79 14.20
C SER A 155 19.53 8.85 13.27
N ALA A 156 19.48 8.55 11.97
CA ALA A 156 18.87 9.44 10.99
C ALA A 156 17.38 9.64 11.29
N MET A 157 16.62 8.57 11.53
CA MET A 157 15.20 8.66 11.92
C MET A 157 15.02 9.51 13.17
N ALA A 158 15.89 9.32 14.16
CA ALA A 158 15.84 10.06 15.41
C ALA A 158 16.04 11.58 15.20
N VAL A 159 17.08 11.96 14.45
CA VAL A 159 17.39 13.35 14.17
C VAL A 159 16.32 14.00 13.27
N ILE A 160 15.81 13.28 12.28
CA ILE A 160 14.75 13.78 11.39
C ILE A 160 13.47 14.04 12.17
N ALA A 161 13.08 13.09 13.03
CA ALA A 161 11.90 13.24 13.87
C ALA A 161 11.99 14.45 14.81
N SER A 162 13.16 14.68 15.43
CA SER A 162 13.36 15.84 16.31
C SER A 162 13.42 17.18 15.59
N ASN A 163 13.56 17.17 14.27
CA ASN A 163 13.60 18.35 13.41
C ASN A 163 12.33 18.54 12.55
N ASN A 164 11.21 17.92 12.95
CA ASN A 164 9.91 18.00 12.26
C ASN A 164 9.92 17.45 10.82
N GLY A 165 10.72 16.41 10.56
CA GLY A 165 10.73 15.72 9.27
C GLY A 165 11.83 16.19 8.33
N GLY A 166 11.75 15.72 7.09
CA GLY A 166 12.73 16.02 6.04
C GLY A 166 12.99 14.84 5.10
N THR A 167 13.98 14.99 4.23
CA THR A 167 14.40 14.00 3.25
C THR A 167 15.67 13.30 3.72
N LEU A 168 15.62 11.98 3.88
CA LEU A 168 16.77 11.11 4.06
C LEU A 168 17.20 10.55 2.70
N THR A 169 18.34 11.01 2.21
CA THR A 169 18.98 10.52 0.99
C THR A 169 19.81 9.29 1.29
N ILE A 170 19.60 8.23 0.52
CA ILE A 170 20.36 6.98 0.50
C ILE A 170 21.15 6.95 -0.81
N PRO A 171 22.45 7.28 -0.80
CA PRO A 171 23.31 7.15 -1.97
C PRO A 171 23.41 5.70 -2.48
N ASP A 172 24.02 5.53 -3.65
CA ASP A 172 24.40 4.20 -4.17
C ASP A 172 25.19 3.40 -3.13
N GLY A 173 24.76 2.16 -2.86
CA GLY A 173 25.35 1.29 -1.86
C GLY A 173 24.39 0.24 -1.34
N GLU A 174 24.92 -0.86 -0.81
CA GLU A 174 24.13 -1.89 -0.15
C GLU A 174 24.21 -1.73 1.37
N TYR A 175 23.12 -1.30 1.98
CA TYR A 175 23.06 -0.97 3.41
C TYR A 175 22.43 -2.10 4.19
N ILE A 176 23.21 -2.77 5.05
CA ILE A 176 22.71 -3.91 5.83
C ILE A 176 22.00 -3.42 7.08
N ILE A 177 20.79 -3.92 7.30
CA ILE A 177 20.00 -3.70 8.51
C ILE A 177 19.71 -5.04 9.18
N THR A 178 20.02 -5.16 10.46
CA THR A 178 19.89 -6.39 11.26
C THR A 178 18.75 -6.35 12.26
N SER A 179 18.18 -5.17 12.51
CA SER A 179 16.99 -5.00 13.36
C SER A 179 16.07 -3.91 12.85
N PRO A 180 14.76 -3.97 13.17
CA PRO A 180 13.77 -3.04 12.65
C PRO A 180 14.11 -1.57 12.92
N VAL A 181 13.76 -0.72 11.96
CA VAL A 181 13.88 0.74 12.03
C VAL A 181 12.48 1.36 12.07
N ALA A 182 12.12 2.00 13.17
CA ALA A 182 10.86 2.75 13.26
C ALA A 182 10.89 4.00 12.38
N VAL A 183 9.80 4.25 11.67
CA VAL A 183 9.65 5.37 10.72
C VAL A 183 8.86 6.50 11.38
N PRO A 184 9.42 7.72 11.48
CA PRO A 184 8.72 8.87 12.04
C PRO A 184 7.83 9.56 11.00
N SER A 185 6.99 10.50 11.46
CA SER A 185 6.20 11.36 10.58
C SER A 185 7.07 12.30 9.74
N ALA A 186 6.50 12.79 8.63
CA ALA A 186 7.05 13.81 7.75
C ALA A 186 8.42 13.47 7.13
N ILE A 187 8.71 12.17 6.95
CA ILE A 187 9.97 11.70 6.35
C ILE A 187 9.78 11.28 4.89
N ILE A 188 10.75 11.65 4.06
CA ILE A 188 10.95 11.10 2.72
C ILE A 188 12.25 10.28 2.74
N ILE A 189 12.15 8.96 2.60
CA ILE A 189 13.31 8.08 2.39
C ILE A 189 13.50 7.93 0.89
N GLN A 190 14.60 8.48 0.38
CA GLN A 190 14.86 8.61 -1.04
C GLN A 190 16.19 7.96 -1.40
N GLY A 191 16.15 6.94 -2.26
CA GLY A 191 17.35 6.43 -2.91
C GLY A 191 17.73 7.25 -4.14
N THR A 192 18.84 6.89 -4.78
CA THR A 192 19.27 7.45 -6.07
C THR A 192 18.52 6.86 -7.26
N ASN A 193 18.01 5.63 -7.13
CA ASN A 193 17.28 4.91 -8.16
C ASN A 193 16.41 3.78 -7.59
N GLY A 194 15.23 3.59 -8.17
CA GLY A 194 14.27 2.54 -7.78
C GLY A 194 14.41 1.21 -8.52
N LEU A 195 15.49 1.04 -9.28
CA LEU A 195 15.64 -0.10 -10.18
C LEU A 195 16.20 -1.30 -9.41
N HIS A 196 15.43 -2.39 -9.32
CA HIS A 196 15.87 -3.62 -8.67
C HIS A 196 17.14 -4.19 -9.32
N SER A 197 18.10 -4.64 -8.52
CA SER A 197 19.46 -4.96 -9.02
C SER A 197 19.53 -6.13 -9.99
N MET A 198 18.56 -7.04 -9.95
CA MET A 198 18.46 -8.20 -10.85
C MET A 198 17.69 -7.91 -12.14
N ALA A 199 17.39 -6.64 -12.43
CA ALA A 199 16.60 -6.28 -13.61
C ALA A 199 17.45 -6.43 -14.87
N SER A 200 17.06 -7.34 -15.77
CA SER A 200 17.61 -7.47 -17.12
C SER A 200 17.19 -6.28 -17.99
N THR A 201 17.76 -5.12 -17.71
CA THR A 201 17.41 -3.85 -18.36
C THR A 201 18.45 -3.40 -19.37
N SER A 202 19.69 -3.87 -19.22
CA SER A 202 20.80 -3.63 -20.15
C SER A 202 22.00 -4.52 -19.78
N ASP A 203 22.96 -4.66 -20.70
CA ASP A 203 24.27 -5.29 -20.44
C ASP A 203 25.21 -4.42 -19.59
N LEU A 204 24.72 -3.32 -19.01
CA LEU A 204 25.49 -2.50 -18.09
C LEU A 204 25.52 -3.15 -16.71
N ILE A 205 26.72 -3.49 -16.24
CA ILE A 205 26.95 -3.90 -14.85
C ILE A 205 26.50 -2.74 -13.95
N ARG A 206 25.41 -2.94 -13.20
CA ARG A 206 25.00 -2.00 -12.18
C ARG A 206 25.94 -2.10 -11.00
N ARG A 207 26.85 -1.13 -10.90
CA ARG A 207 27.68 -0.95 -9.72
C ARG A 207 26.84 -0.18 -8.70
N ASN A 208 26.56 -0.79 -7.55
CA ASN A 208 25.97 -0.17 -6.36
C ASN A 208 24.53 0.34 -6.53
N PRO A 209 23.50 -0.54 -6.56
CA PRO A 209 22.11 -0.10 -6.39
C PRO A 209 21.96 0.71 -5.10
N SER A 210 21.06 1.70 -5.03
CA SER A 210 20.63 2.24 -3.74
C SER A 210 19.69 1.21 -3.08
N ARG A 211 20.28 0.31 -2.28
CA ARG A 211 19.58 -0.84 -1.71
C ARG A 211 19.70 -0.89 -0.20
N ILE A 212 18.59 -1.14 0.48
CA ILE A 212 18.57 -1.47 1.91
C ILE A 212 18.24 -2.96 2.05
N THR A 213 19.16 -3.71 2.64
CA THR A 213 19.08 -5.17 2.79
C THR A 213 18.81 -5.55 4.24
N LEU A 214 17.69 -6.21 4.48
CA LEU A 214 17.37 -6.85 5.75
C LEU A 214 18.11 -8.18 5.90
N ARG A 215 18.93 -8.29 6.95
CA ARG A 215 19.61 -9.52 7.38
C ARG A 215 18.91 -10.08 8.62
N GLY A 216 18.16 -11.17 8.45
CA GLY A 216 17.44 -11.85 9.52
C GLY A 216 16.17 -12.53 9.02
N SER A 217 15.47 -13.21 9.92
CA SER A 217 14.17 -13.86 9.72
C SER A 217 13.18 -13.41 10.81
N LYS A 218 11.87 -13.53 10.58
CA LYS A 218 10.82 -13.20 11.57
C LYS A 218 10.92 -11.76 12.08
N THR A 219 11.25 -10.85 11.18
CA THR A 219 11.57 -9.46 11.49
C THR A 219 11.24 -8.56 10.32
N SER A 220 11.28 -7.25 10.53
CA SER A 220 10.89 -6.27 9.52
C SER A 220 12.00 -5.27 9.30
N LEU A 221 12.10 -4.74 8.09
CA LEU A 221 13.08 -3.70 7.79
C LEU A 221 12.62 -2.37 8.41
N PHE A 222 11.43 -1.92 8.04
CA PHE A 222 10.80 -0.73 8.59
C PHE A 222 9.56 -1.08 9.40
N ARG A 223 9.34 -0.33 10.48
CA ARG A 223 8.12 -0.40 11.29
C ARG A 223 7.41 0.94 11.34
N VAL A 224 6.10 0.91 11.15
CA VAL A 224 5.20 2.05 11.25
C VAL A 224 4.21 1.78 12.38
N GLY A 225 4.16 2.71 13.32
CA GLY A 225 3.23 2.65 14.46
C GLY A 225 2.07 3.59 14.27
N GLU A 226 1.49 4.01 15.39
CA GLU A 226 0.41 4.97 15.41
C GLU A 226 0.93 6.42 15.37
N CYS A 227 0.04 7.37 15.07
CA CYS A 227 0.33 8.79 14.98
C CYS A 227 1.38 9.17 13.91
N ILE A 228 1.57 8.31 12.91
CA ILE A 228 2.54 8.53 11.83
C ILE A 228 1.82 9.14 10.63
N GLU A 229 2.34 10.27 10.17
CA GLU A 229 1.75 11.01 9.05
C GLU A 229 2.80 11.45 8.03
N HIS A 230 2.41 11.54 6.76
CA HIS A 230 3.24 12.07 5.67
C HIS A 230 4.58 11.34 5.50
N VAL A 231 4.52 10.03 5.27
CA VAL A 231 5.69 9.18 5.03
C VAL A 231 5.81 8.86 3.55
N SER A 232 7.00 9.05 2.98
CA SER A 232 7.29 8.67 1.60
C SER A 232 8.52 7.78 1.50
N PHE A 233 8.44 6.73 0.70
CA PHE A 233 9.58 5.96 0.21
C PHE A 233 9.64 6.13 -1.30
N ARG A 234 10.82 6.42 -1.84
CA ARG A 234 10.96 6.59 -3.27
C ARG A 234 12.31 6.22 -3.82
N ASP A 235 12.31 5.80 -5.08
CA ASP A 235 13.53 5.59 -5.87
C ASP A 235 14.54 4.71 -5.14
N ILE A 236 14.10 3.59 -4.57
CA ILE A 236 14.94 2.70 -3.75
C ILE A 236 14.57 1.23 -3.88
N GLU A 237 15.55 0.34 -3.72
CA GLU A 237 15.33 -1.10 -3.57
C GLU A 237 15.37 -1.52 -2.09
N LEU A 238 14.32 -2.19 -1.65
CA LEU A 238 14.27 -2.90 -0.39
C LEU A 238 14.41 -4.40 -0.68
N TYR A 239 15.31 -5.05 0.03
CA TYR A 239 15.61 -6.47 -0.16
C TYR A 239 15.70 -7.19 1.19
N ALA A 240 15.28 -8.45 1.26
CA ALA A 240 15.60 -9.32 2.39
C ALA A 240 16.45 -10.52 1.95
N GLN A 241 17.45 -10.86 2.76
CA GLN A 241 18.26 -12.07 2.53
C GLN A 241 17.46 -13.36 2.78
N SER A 242 16.48 -13.31 3.68
CA SER A 242 15.55 -14.39 3.96
C SER A 242 14.11 -13.91 3.80
N ASN A 243 13.25 -14.79 3.26
CA ASN A 243 11.81 -14.59 3.16
C ASN A 243 11.02 -15.38 4.23
N ASP A 244 11.69 -15.86 5.28
CA ASP A 244 11.05 -16.47 6.45
C ASP A 244 10.46 -15.39 7.36
N ASP A 245 9.15 -15.16 7.22
CA ASP A 245 8.35 -14.18 7.98
C ASP A 245 8.99 -12.78 8.08
N THR A 246 9.60 -12.34 6.98
CA THR A 246 10.17 -10.99 6.86
C THR A 246 9.22 -10.00 6.21
N ASN A 247 9.22 -8.76 6.67
CA ASN A 247 8.44 -7.68 6.04
C ASN A 247 9.34 -6.51 5.64
N ALA A 248 9.10 -5.88 4.49
CA ALA A 248 9.83 -4.66 4.15
C ALA A 248 9.31 -3.48 4.97
N VAL A 249 8.00 -3.28 4.96
CA VAL A 249 7.31 -2.27 5.77
C VAL A 249 6.20 -2.95 6.54
N GLU A 250 6.32 -2.95 7.86
CA GLU A 250 5.36 -3.53 8.78
C GLU A 250 4.65 -2.43 9.56
N ALA A 251 3.34 -2.33 9.42
CA ALA A 251 2.51 -1.31 10.04
C ALA A 251 1.51 -1.94 11.02
N TYR A 252 1.51 -1.46 12.27
CA TYR A 252 0.58 -1.88 13.32
C TYR A 252 -0.06 -0.69 14.01
N GLY A 253 -1.35 -0.79 14.29
CA GLY A 253 -2.04 0.18 15.13
C GLY A 253 -3.39 -0.28 15.64
N ALA A 254 -3.97 0.49 16.56
CA ALA A 254 -5.25 0.16 17.20
C ALA A 254 -6.14 1.40 17.38
N TYR A 255 -5.64 2.40 18.11
CA TYR A 255 -6.37 3.52 18.68
C TYR A 255 -6.19 4.82 17.91
N ILE A 256 -4.98 5.15 17.49
CA ILE A 256 -4.67 6.44 16.85
C ILE A 256 -4.32 6.22 15.39
N SER A 257 -4.92 7.00 14.51
CA SER A 257 -4.73 6.89 13.06
C SER A 257 -3.26 7.08 12.64
N SER A 258 -2.94 6.60 11.45
CA SER A 258 -1.73 6.96 10.72
C SER A 258 -2.07 7.11 9.26
N GLN A 259 -1.56 8.14 8.60
CA GLN A 259 -2.16 8.61 7.35
C GLN A 259 -1.12 9.16 6.37
N GLY A 260 -1.41 9.06 5.08
CA GLY A 260 -0.59 9.70 4.05
C GLY A 260 0.75 8.98 3.85
N PHE A 261 0.65 7.74 3.37
CA PHE A 261 1.81 6.92 3.00
C PHE A 261 1.97 6.89 1.50
N ASN A 262 3.16 7.16 0.99
CA ASN A 262 3.46 7.14 -0.43
C ASN A 262 4.67 6.26 -0.72
N PHE A 263 4.50 5.28 -1.61
CA PHE A 263 5.57 4.46 -2.15
C PHE A 263 5.66 4.76 -3.64
N ASP A 264 6.76 5.35 -4.10
CA ASP A 264 6.92 5.80 -5.48
C ASP A 264 8.19 5.24 -6.11
N ARG A 265 8.06 4.32 -7.07
CA ARG A 265 9.20 3.59 -7.68
C ARG A 265 10.05 2.87 -6.63
N VAL A 266 9.39 2.14 -5.72
CA VAL A 266 10.06 1.30 -4.72
C VAL A 266 10.02 -0.15 -5.18
N THR A 267 11.14 -0.86 -5.07
CA THR A 267 11.17 -2.32 -5.24
C THR A 267 11.14 -3.00 -3.87
N PHE A 268 10.22 -3.96 -3.70
CA PHE A 268 10.11 -4.86 -2.55
C PHE A 268 10.49 -6.27 -2.99
N GLN A 269 11.71 -6.71 -2.67
CA GLN A 269 12.26 -7.97 -3.17
C GLN A 269 12.54 -9.01 -2.08
N ASN A 270 12.07 -10.24 -2.31
CA ASN A 270 12.38 -11.43 -1.51
C ASN A 270 12.01 -11.33 -0.02
N PHE A 271 10.97 -10.57 0.32
CA PHE A 271 10.40 -10.59 1.66
C PHE A 271 9.38 -11.74 1.79
N ASN A 272 8.97 -12.08 3.02
CA ASN A 272 7.70 -12.79 3.17
C ASN A 272 6.55 -11.91 2.66
N ARG A 273 6.53 -10.65 3.11
CA ARG A 273 5.59 -9.62 2.61
C ARG A 273 6.31 -8.32 2.29
N GLY A 274 5.97 -7.69 1.17
CA GLY A 274 6.49 -6.35 0.86
C GLY A 274 5.96 -5.32 1.84
N ILE A 275 4.65 -5.06 1.78
CA ILE A 275 3.95 -4.18 2.73
C ILE A 275 3.00 -5.05 3.56
N ASN A 276 3.05 -4.93 4.88
CA ASN A 276 2.23 -5.68 5.83
C ASN A 276 1.54 -4.71 6.80
N ALA A 277 0.26 -4.42 6.56
CA ALA A 277 -0.54 -3.51 7.38
C ALA A 277 -1.58 -4.27 8.21
N TYR A 278 -1.63 -4.02 9.51
CA TYR A 278 -2.45 -4.78 10.44
C TYR A 278 -3.07 -3.88 11.52
N GLY A 279 -4.41 -3.81 11.54
CA GLY A 279 -5.17 -3.26 12.66
C GLY A 279 -5.24 -4.28 13.79
N LEU A 280 -5.11 -3.85 15.04
CA LEU A 280 -5.00 -4.76 16.18
C LEU A 280 -6.37 -5.19 16.76
N PRO A 281 -6.49 -6.41 17.32
CA PRO A 281 -7.79 -6.99 17.69
C PRO A 281 -8.54 -6.24 18.78
N GLN A 282 -7.84 -5.52 19.67
CA GLN A 282 -8.46 -4.73 20.75
C GLN A 282 -9.40 -3.62 20.26
N THR A 283 -9.36 -3.28 18.97
CA THR A 283 -10.26 -2.31 18.33
C THR A 283 -11.05 -2.93 17.18
N ASP A 284 -11.23 -4.26 17.21
CA ASP A 284 -11.81 -5.04 16.12
C ASP A 284 -11.18 -4.72 14.76
N LEU A 285 -9.85 -4.57 14.75
CA LEU A 285 -9.06 -4.29 13.55
C LEU A 285 -9.47 -2.95 12.88
N SER A 286 -10.04 -2.00 13.64
CA SER A 286 -10.56 -0.72 13.11
C SER A 286 -9.51 0.39 13.06
N TRP A 287 -8.23 0.04 13.11
CA TRP A 287 -7.16 1.03 13.04
C TRP A 287 -7.21 1.78 11.71
N GLN A 288 -7.34 3.10 11.80
CA GLN A 288 -7.37 3.96 10.63
C GLN A 288 -5.97 4.13 10.04
N ILE A 289 -5.70 3.40 8.96
CA ILE A 289 -4.49 3.55 8.14
C ILE A 289 -4.86 3.99 6.73
N ASP A 290 -4.90 5.29 6.49
CA ASP A 290 -5.53 5.87 5.29
C ASP A 290 -4.55 6.57 4.35
N TYR A 291 -5.04 6.82 3.14
CA TYR A 291 -4.33 7.52 2.07
C TYR A 291 -3.01 6.81 1.70
N VAL A 292 -3.05 5.48 1.63
CA VAL A 292 -1.89 4.67 1.25
C VAL A 292 -1.82 4.60 -0.28
N LYS A 293 -0.72 5.12 -0.84
CA LYS A 293 -0.48 5.19 -2.28
C LYS A 293 0.74 4.35 -2.64
N VAL A 294 0.55 3.42 -3.56
CA VAL A 294 1.61 2.57 -4.13
C VAL A 294 1.66 2.88 -5.63
N ASN A 295 2.68 3.60 -6.05
CA ASN A 295 2.83 4.12 -7.41
C ASN A 295 4.10 3.59 -8.06
N ALA A 296 3.98 3.02 -9.26
CA ALA A 296 5.11 2.52 -10.05
C ALA A 296 6.05 1.56 -9.27
N CYS A 297 5.51 0.84 -8.29
CA CYS A 297 6.29 -0.04 -7.42
C CYS A 297 6.45 -1.43 -8.02
N ARG A 298 7.44 -2.17 -7.55
CA ARG A 298 7.71 -3.55 -7.97
C ARG A 298 7.72 -4.47 -6.76
N PHE A 299 6.96 -5.55 -6.80
CA PHE A 299 6.95 -6.59 -5.78
C PHE A 299 7.50 -7.87 -6.40
N VAL A 300 8.71 -8.25 -6.00
CA VAL A 300 9.50 -9.26 -6.72
C VAL A 300 9.83 -10.43 -5.81
N TYR A 301 9.31 -11.62 -6.14
CA TYR A 301 9.58 -12.86 -5.41
C TYR A 301 9.25 -12.82 -3.91
N ASN A 302 8.21 -12.09 -3.52
CA ASN A 302 7.73 -12.12 -2.14
C ASN A 302 7.02 -13.45 -1.85
N ARG A 303 7.38 -14.10 -0.74
CA ARG A 303 6.98 -15.49 -0.45
C ARG A 303 5.47 -15.60 -0.23
N ASP A 304 4.91 -14.83 0.69
CA ASP A 304 3.50 -14.87 1.04
C ASP A 304 2.67 -13.96 0.11
N THR A 305 2.93 -12.66 0.15
CA THR A 305 2.23 -11.67 -0.70
C THR A 305 3.05 -10.41 -0.94
N GLY A 306 2.82 -9.69 -2.03
CA GLY A 306 3.39 -8.35 -2.23
C GLY A 306 2.85 -7.36 -1.20
N ILE A 307 1.52 -7.23 -1.14
CA ILE A 307 0.81 -6.37 -0.19
C ILE A 307 -0.13 -7.23 0.66
N PHE A 308 -0.06 -7.08 1.97
CA PHE A 308 -0.99 -7.67 2.92
C PHE A 308 -1.70 -6.58 3.72
N VAL A 309 -3.01 -6.68 3.84
CA VAL A 309 -3.81 -5.80 4.70
C VAL A 309 -4.80 -6.61 5.53
N ASN A 310 -4.81 -6.35 6.83
CA ASN A 310 -5.86 -6.79 7.74
C ASN A 310 -6.25 -5.62 8.67
N SER A 311 -6.93 -4.64 8.10
CA SER A 311 -7.56 -3.53 8.81
C SER A 311 -8.88 -3.17 8.14
N ARG A 312 -9.91 -2.85 8.91
CA ARG A 312 -11.24 -2.53 8.36
C ARG A 312 -11.36 -1.08 7.88
N ASN A 313 -10.56 -0.18 8.44
CA ASN A 313 -10.64 1.26 8.17
C ASN A 313 -9.35 1.71 7.46
N THR A 314 -9.33 1.53 6.14
CA THR A 314 -8.12 1.77 5.36
C THR A 314 -8.40 1.97 3.89
N ASP A 315 -7.84 3.02 3.30
CA ASP A 315 -7.99 3.32 1.88
C ASP A 315 -6.67 3.21 1.11
N TRP A 316 -6.69 2.45 0.01
CA TRP A 316 -5.53 2.11 -0.80
C TRP A 316 -5.71 2.54 -2.25
N LYS A 317 -4.66 3.13 -2.81
CA LYS A 317 -4.51 3.37 -4.24
C LYS A 317 -3.24 2.71 -4.74
N ILE A 318 -3.37 1.75 -5.65
CA ILE A 318 -2.27 0.97 -6.21
C ILE A 318 -2.26 1.22 -7.72
N GLN A 319 -1.18 1.82 -8.24
CA GLN A 319 -1.12 2.29 -9.62
C GLN A 319 0.20 1.93 -10.29
N GLY A 320 0.13 1.58 -11.57
CA GLY A 320 1.33 1.40 -12.42
C GLY A 320 2.31 0.35 -11.88
N SER A 321 1.85 -0.56 -11.03
CA SER A 321 2.72 -1.42 -10.23
C SER A 321 2.85 -2.81 -10.85
N LEU A 322 4.00 -3.44 -10.61
CA LEU A 322 4.32 -4.76 -11.15
C LEU A 322 4.55 -5.76 -10.03
N PHE A 323 3.82 -6.87 -10.08
CA PHE A 323 4.01 -8.01 -9.19
C PHE A 323 4.60 -9.18 -9.99
N ILE A 324 5.83 -9.56 -9.65
CA ILE A 324 6.53 -10.73 -10.18
C ILE A 324 6.48 -11.80 -9.09
N ASN A 325 5.51 -12.70 -9.21
CA ASN A 325 5.20 -13.68 -8.18
C ASN A 325 6.10 -14.92 -8.28
N PRO A 326 6.62 -15.46 -7.16
CA PRO A 326 7.33 -16.73 -7.18
C PRO A 326 6.37 -17.87 -7.53
N LYS A 327 6.90 -19.00 -7.99
CA LYS A 327 6.12 -20.23 -8.13
C LYS A 327 5.45 -20.55 -6.79
N LYS A 328 4.13 -20.73 -6.79
CA LYS A 328 3.40 -21.16 -5.61
C LYS A 328 3.86 -22.56 -5.18
N GLN A 329 4.30 -22.69 -3.93
CA GLN A 329 4.69 -23.95 -3.29
C GLN A 329 3.71 -24.32 -2.15
N PRO A 330 3.69 -25.58 -1.68
CA PRO A 330 2.94 -25.93 -0.47
C PRO A 330 3.32 -25.04 0.72
N GLY A 331 2.33 -24.52 1.45
CA GLY A 331 2.56 -23.59 2.57
C GLY A 331 2.98 -22.17 2.16
N GLN A 332 2.88 -21.84 0.87
CA GLN A 332 3.17 -20.54 0.31
C GLN A 332 1.97 -20.02 -0.48
N ASN A 333 1.54 -18.78 -0.21
CA ASN A 333 0.46 -18.16 -0.96
C ASN A 333 0.94 -17.62 -2.31
N ALA A 334 2.09 -16.93 -2.33
CA ALA A 334 2.66 -16.28 -3.51
C ALA A 334 1.72 -15.28 -4.17
N ASN A 335 0.87 -14.60 -3.40
CA ASN A 335 -0.13 -13.65 -3.91
C ASN A 335 0.51 -12.31 -4.32
N SER A 336 -0.13 -11.57 -5.22
CA SER A 336 0.29 -10.18 -5.47
C SER A 336 -0.25 -9.28 -4.36
N MET A 337 -1.56 -9.36 -4.09
CA MET A 337 -2.25 -8.63 -3.04
C MET A 337 -3.14 -9.58 -2.23
N HIS A 338 -3.09 -9.47 -0.91
CA HIS A 338 -3.94 -10.19 0.03
C HIS A 338 -4.60 -9.20 0.97
N PHE A 339 -5.91 -9.07 0.83
CA PHE A 339 -6.76 -8.27 1.68
C PHE A 339 -7.60 -9.20 2.55
N GLU A 340 -7.10 -9.47 3.76
CA GLU A 340 -7.87 -10.22 4.75
C GLU A 340 -9.07 -9.36 5.17
N ARG A 341 -8.79 -8.10 5.48
CA ARG A 341 -9.77 -7.03 5.64
C ARG A 341 -9.14 -5.75 5.12
N VAL A 342 -9.90 -5.00 4.33
CA VAL A 342 -9.48 -3.70 3.78
C VAL A 342 -10.71 -2.79 3.63
N GLY A 343 -10.53 -1.47 3.68
CA GLY A 343 -11.59 -0.51 3.34
C GLY A 343 -11.73 -0.39 1.82
N ALA A 344 -11.62 0.83 1.28
CA ALA A 344 -11.71 1.04 -0.16
C ALA A 344 -10.36 0.78 -0.86
N VAL A 345 -10.41 0.15 -2.04
CA VAL A 345 -9.21 -0.14 -2.85
C VAL A 345 -9.44 0.27 -4.29
N LEU A 346 -8.52 1.07 -4.84
CA LEU A 346 -8.39 1.34 -6.27
C LEU A 346 -7.09 0.72 -6.79
N ILE A 347 -7.21 -0.14 -7.80
CA ILE A 347 -6.09 -0.78 -8.50
C ILE A 347 -6.15 -0.33 -9.96
N GLU A 348 -5.07 0.26 -10.46
CA GLU A 348 -5.03 0.86 -11.80
C GLU A 348 -3.71 0.52 -12.50
N ASP A 349 -3.78 0.20 -13.80
CA ASP A 349 -2.61 -0.05 -14.65
C ASP A 349 -1.57 -0.98 -14.01
N THR A 350 -2.06 -2.01 -13.30
CA THR A 350 -1.25 -2.87 -12.46
C THR A 350 -1.22 -4.27 -13.03
N PHE A 351 -0.03 -4.85 -13.08
CA PHE A 351 0.20 -6.19 -13.62
C PHE A 351 0.63 -7.15 -12.51
N GLY A 352 0.09 -8.37 -12.50
CA GLY A 352 0.61 -9.45 -11.66
C GLY A 352 0.76 -10.76 -12.40
N GLY A 353 1.92 -11.39 -12.28
CA GLY A 353 2.14 -12.67 -12.95
C GLY A 353 3.23 -13.53 -12.39
N GLY A 354 3.10 -14.84 -12.64
CA GLY A 354 4.14 -15.83 -12.46
C GLY A 354 4.93 -16.04 -13.75
N PHE A 355 5.42 -17.26 -13.95
CA PHE A 355 6.16 -17.65 -15.14
C PHE A 355 5.52 -18.89 -15.79
N VAL A 356 5.80 -19.11 -17.07
CA VAL A 356 5.38 -20.33 -17.78
C VAL A 356 5.84 -21.57 -16.99
N ASN A 357 4.90 -22.47 -16.67
CA ASN A 357 5.11 -23.67 -15.82
C ASN A 357 5.50 -23.40 -14.35
N ALA A 358 5.41 -22.15 -13.90
CA ALA A 358 5.76 -21.70 -12.56
C ALA A 358 4.78 -20.61 -12.11
N PHE A 359 3.51 -21.01 -11.99
CA PHE A 359 2.40 -20.12 -11.70
C PHE A 359 2.56 -19.44 -10.34
N GLY A 360 2.27 -18.15 -10.30
CA GLY A 360 2.14 -17.38 -9.06
C GLY A 360 0.88 -17.76 -8.29
N GLY A 361 0.68 -17.12 -7.15
CA GLY A 361 -0.53 -17.27 -6.32
C GLY A 361 -1.77 -16.65 -6.96
N THR A 362 -2.50 -15.89 -6.15
CA THR A 362 -3.65 -15.09 -6.58
C THR A 362 -3.21 -13.65 -6.80
N PHE A 363 -3.66 -12.99 -7.87
CA PHE A 363 -3.37 -11.57 -8.05
C PHE A 363 -4.06 -10.73 -6.97
N ILE A 364 -5.37 -10.89 -6.77
CA ILE A 364 -6.09 -10.24 -5.67
C ILE A 364 -6.86 -11.29 -4.84
N ASN A 365 -6.37 -11.58 -3.64
CA ASN A 365 -7.07 -12.42 -2.67
C ASN A 365 -7.79 -11.54 -1.65
N ILE A 366 -9.10 -11.72 -1.48
CA ILE A 366 -9.96 -10.89 -0.62
C ILE A 366 -10.80 -11.80 0.27
N LEU A 367 -10.79 -11.56 1.57
CA LEU A 367 -11.82 -12.09 2.47
C LEU A 367 -12.93 -11.05 2.66
N ASP A 368 -12.58 -9.84 3.10
CA ASP A 368 -13.53 -8.76 3.35
C ASP A 368 -13.02 -7.42 2.81
N SER A 369 -13.89 -6.67 2.15
CA SER A 369 -13.57 -5.35 1.60
C SER A 369 -14.81 -4.50 1.39
N ALA A 370 -14.62 -3.17 1.49
CA ALA A 370 -15.57 -2.21 0.96
C ALA A 370 -15.54 -2.23 -0.59
N VAL A 371 -15.63 -1.07 -1.23
CA VAL A 371 -15.54 -0.99 -2.70
C VAL A 371 -14.13 -1.38 -3.18
N THR A 372 -14.07 -2.22 -4.20
CA THR A 372 -12.82 -2.55 -4.90
C THR A 372 -12.99 -2.21 -6.37
N THR A 373 -12.18 -1.30 -6.89
CA THR A 373 -12.21 -0.91 -8.31
C THR A 373 -10.89 -1.27 -8.96
N ILE A 374 -10.96 -1.94 -10.11
CA ILE A 374 -9.82 -2.42 -10.87
C ILE A 374 -9.93 -1.88 -12.30
N ILE A 375 -8.91 -1.16 -12.75
CA ILE A 375 -8.90 -0.43 -14.04
C ILE A 375 -7.62 -0.78 -14.80
N GLY A 376 -7.73 -1.10 -16.10
CA GLY A 376 -6.55 -1.24 -16.97
C GLY A 376 -5.53 -2.30 -16.51
N SER A 377 -5.95 -3.23 -15.64
CA SER A 377 -5.04 -4.13 -14.93
C SER A 377 -5.04 -5.51 -15.54
N GLN A 378 -3.95 -6.25 -15.35
CA GLN A 378 -3.69 -7.48 -16.10
C GLN A 378 -3.08 -8.58 -15.24
N THR A 379 -3.42 -9.83 -15.56
CA THR A 379 -2.80 -11.01 -14.92
C THR A 379 -2.40 -12.08 -15.93
N GLU A 380 -1.25 -12.72 -15.67
CA GLU A 380 -0.75 -13.82 -16.50
C GLU A 380 -0.07 -14.89 -15.62
N GLN A 381 -0.23 -16.17 -15.96
CA GLN A 381 0.45 -17.27 -15.26
C GLN A 381 0.22 -17.25 -13.73
N MET A 382 -1.03 -17.00 -13.32
CA MET A 382 -1.47 -16.99 -11.92
C MET A 382 -2.39 -18.18 -11.64
N THR A 383 -2.39 -18.70 -10.42
CA THR A 383 -3.38 -19.73 -10.04
C THR A 383 -4.81 -19.18 -10.03
N ALA A 384 -4.99 -17.90 -9.75
CA ALA A 384 -6.25 -17.17 -9.88
C ALA A 384 -6.00 -15.67 -10.08
N SER A 385 -6.88 -14.99 -10.80
CA SER A 385 -6.88 -13.52 -10.92
C SER A 385 -7.48 -12.89 -9.68
N ILE A 386 -8.65 -13.37 -9.25
CA ILE A 386 -9.31 -12.87 -8.05
C ILE A 386 -9.85 -14.06 -7.27
N VAL A 387 -9.69 -14.04 -5.95
CA VAL A 387 -10.37 -14.97 -5.04
C VAL A 387 -11.09 -14.15 -3.98
N TYR A 388 -12.40 -14.27 -3.90
CA TYR A 388 -13.23 -13.69 -2.84
C TYR A 388 -13.75 -14.79 -1.91
N ASN A 389 -13.52 -14.60 -0.61
CA ASN A 389 -13.87 -15.53 0.45
C ASN A 389 -13.24 -16.94 0.29
N GLY A 390 -11.96 -17.01 -0.05
CA GLY A 390 -11.26 -18.29 -0.28
C GLY A 390 -11.32 -19.27 0.91
N VAL A 391 -11.41 -18.72 2.13
CA VAL A 391 -11.52 -19.43 3.42
C VAL A 391 -12.94 -19.85 3.79
N GLU A 392 -13.94 -19.53 2.96
CA GLU A 392 -15.35 -19.93 3.16
C GLU A 392 -15.95 -19.43 4.49
N ASN A 393 -15.65 -18.18 4.86
CA ASN A 393 -16.30 -17.53 5.99
C ASN A 393 -17.81 -17.42 5.71
N PRO A 394 -18.69 -17.96 6.58
CA PRO A 394 -20.14 -17.95 6.35
C PRO A 394 -20.75 -16.54 6.39
N TYR A 395 -20.09 -15.58 7.04
CA TYR A 395 -20.54 -14.18 7.15
C TYR A 395 -20.00 -13.28 6.03
N ALA A 396 -19.19 -13.82 5.11
CA ALA A 396 -18.68 -13.03 4.00
C ALA A 396 -19.83 -12.61 3.07
N GLY A 397 -19.87 -11.30 2.76
CA GLY A 397 -20.82 -10.73 1.81
C GLY A 397 -22.13 -10.22 2.40
N ASP A 398 -22.33 -10.22 3.72
CA ASP A 398 -23.52 -9.65 4.39
C ASP A 398 -23.71 -8.15 4.05
N TYR A 399 -22.61 -7.43 3.77
CA TYR A 399 -22.58 -6.09 3.20
C TYR A 399 -21.96 -6.16 1.79
N SER A 400 -22.77 -6.22 0.73
CA SER A 400 -22.26 -6.48 -0.62
C SER A 400 -21.82 -5.20 -1.35
N TYR A 401 -20.66 -4.66 -0.97
CA TYR A 401 -19.98 -3.67 -1.82
C TYR A 401 -19.57 -4.31 -3.17
N PRO A 402 -19.59 -3.56 -4.28
CA PRO A 402 -19.20 -4.09 -5.57
C PRO A 402 -17.68 -4.32 -5.68
N ILE A 403 -17.31 -5.35 -6.45
CA ILE A 403 -16.04 -5.35 -7.17
C ILE A 403 -16.33 -4.85 -8.59
N THR A 404 -15.67 -3.76 -8.97
CA THR A 404 -15.82 -3.13 -10.28
C THR A 404 -14.56 -3.37 -11.11
N ILE A 405 -14.71 -3.91 -12.32
CA ILE A 405 -13.62 -4.22 -13.24
C ILE A 405 -13.83 -3.43 -14.54
N ILE A 406 -12.83 -2.67 -14.96
CA ILE A 406 -12.90 -1.78 -16.13
C ILE A 406 -11.68 -2.03 -17.01
N ASN A 407 -11.89 -2.31 -18.30
CA ASN A 407 -10.84 -2.42 -19.31
C ASN A 407 -9.63 -3.29 -18.87
N SER A 408 -9.89 -4.39 -18.19
CA SER A 408 -8.84 -5.26 -17.61
C SER A 408 -8.73 -6.58 -18.36
N ILE A 409 -7.59 -7.27 -18.21
CA ILE A 409 -7.30 -8.55 -18.89
C ILE A 409 -6.96 -9.61 -17.85
N PHE A 410 -7.81 -10.61 -17.69
CA PHE A 410 -7.61 -11.68 -16.71
C PHE A 410 -7.64 -13.06 -17.37
N ASP A 411 -6.45 -13.68 -17.47
CA ASP A 411 -6.29 -15.02 -18.05
C ASP A 411 -6.57 -16.15 -17.04
N ALA A 412 -6.32 -15.89 -15.75
CA ALA A 412 -6.54 -16.86 -14.68
C ALA A 412 -7.96 -16.79 -14.06
N PRO A 413 -8.46 -17.88 -13.43
CA PRO A 413 -9.80 -17.92 -12.86
C PRO A 413 -10.08 -16.83 -11.81
N ILE A 414 -11.33 -16.37 -11.78
CA ILE A 414 -11.93 -15.50 -10.78
C ILE A 414 -12.92 -16.34 -9.97
N ILE A 415 -12.71 -16.39 -8.66
CA ILE A 415 -13.43 -17.30 -7.77
C ILE A 415 -14.17 -16.47 -6.73
N PHE A 416 -15.50 -16.59 -6.69
CA PHE A 416 -16.35 -16.02 -5.66
C PHE A 416 -17.00 -17.14 -4.86
N LYS A 417 -16.67 -17.24 -3.56
CA LYS A 417 -17.26 -18.24 -2.65
C LYS A 417 -18.28 -17.65 -1.66
N ALA A 418 -18.84 -16.49 -1.96
CA ALA A 418 -19.80 -15.80 -1.12
C ALA A 418 -20.61 -14.78 -1.93
N ARG A 419 -21.64 -14.20 -1.29
CA ARG A 419 -22.44 -13.10 -1.85
C ARG A 419 -21.53 -11.93 -2.23
N ARG A 420 -21.62 -11.46 -3.48
CA ARG A 420 -20.92 -10.26 -3.95
C ARG A 420 -21.62 -9.69 -5.19
N THR A 421 -21.50 -8.39 -5.38
CA THR A 421 -21.86 -7.73 -6.64
C THR A 421 -20.61 -7.59 -7.51
N LEU A 422 -20.68 -8.07 -8.74
CA LEU A 422 -19.67 -7.87 -9.77
C LEU A 422 -20.20 -6.88 -10.80
N VAL A 423 -19.50 -5.77 -10.99
CA VAL A 423 -19.72 -4.84 -12.09
C VAL A 423 -18.51 -4.92 -13.01
N SER A 424 -18.70 -5.20 -14.29
CA SER A 424 -17.60 -5.35 -15.24
C SER A 424 -17.92 -4.66 -16.56
N THR A 425 -16.92 -3.99 -17.16
CA THR A 425 -17.08 -3.41 -18.48
C THR A 425 -15.78 -3.38 -19.28
N GLY A 426 -15.89 -3.67 -20.57
CA GLY A 426 -14.79 -3.57 -21.53
C GLY A 426 -13.60 -4.49 -21.24
N SER A 427 -13.79 -5.52 -20.40
CA SER A 427 -12.70 -6.38 -19.94
C SER A 427 -12.61 -7.67 -20.75
N PHE A 428 -11.41 -8.24 -20.85
CA PHE A 428 -11.18 -9.55 -21.46
C PHE A 428 -10.90 -10.61 -20.41
N TYR A 429 -11.44 -11.79 -20.65
CA TYR A 429 -11.43 -12.92 -19.74
C TYR A 429 -11.03 -14.21 -20.45
N GLY A 430 -10.15 -15.00 -19.83
CA GLY A 430 -9.64 -16.27 -20.34
C GLY A 430 -10.69 -17.41 -20.49
N PRO A 431 -10.26 -18.67 -20.68
CA PRO A 431 -11.16 -19.80 -20.97
C PRO A 431 -11.84 -20.43 -19.73
N LYS A 432 -11.38 -20.14 -18.51
CA LYS A 432 -11.90 -20.71 -17.24
C LYS A 432 -12.20 -19.60 -16.23
N THR A 433 -13.04 -18.67 -16.62
CA THR A 433 -13.00 -17.34 -15.99
C THR A 433 -13.71 -17.24 -14.68
N PHE A 434 -14.95 -17.70 -14.52
CA PHE A 434 -15.67 -17.52 -13.26
C PHE A 434 -16.06 -18.84 -12.63
N SER A 435 -15.80 -18.96 -11.32
CA SER A 435 -16.51 -19.89 -10.46
C SER A 435 -17.12 -19.10 -9.31
N ALA A 436 -18.42 -19.15 -9.18
CA ALA A 436 -19.19 -18.25 -8.36
C ALA A 436 -20.18 -19.00 -7.46
N ASP A 437 -20.45 -18.38 -6.32
CA ASP A 437 -21.56 -18.70 -5.44
C ASP A 437 -22.88 -18.21 -6.08
N GLU A 438 -23.98 -18.92 -5.83
CA GLU A 438 -25.31 -18.59 -6.37
C GLU A 438 -25.83 -17.19 -5.95
N ARG A 439 -25.26 -16.66 -4.86
CA ARG A 439 -25.58 -15.32 -4.33
C ARG A 439 -24.79 -14.20 -5.02
N VAL A 440 -23.93 -14.52 -5.98
CA VAL A 440 -23.23 -13.51 -6.79
C VAL A 440 -24.20 -12.88 -7.78
N ARG A 441 -24.10 -11.55 -7.93
CA ARG A 441 -24.91 -10.75 -8.87
C ARG A 441 -24.00 -10.07 -9.88
N VAL A 442 -24.24 -10.31 -11.17
CA VAL A 442 -23.35 -9.85 -12.25
C VAL A 442 -24.02 -8.80 -13.12
N TYR A 443 -23.31 -7.70 -13.33
CA TYR A 443 -23.61 -6.62 -14.27
C TYR A 443 -22.39 -6.45 -15.21
N SER A 444 -22.51 -6.91 -16.45
CA SER A 444 -21.41 -6.97 -17.41
C SER A 444 -21.75 -6.22 -18.71
N THR A 445 -20.88 -5.31 -19.16
CA THR A 445 -21.14 -4.52 -20.37
C THR A 445 -19.93 -4.41 -21.30
N GLY A 446 -20.04 -5.02 -22.48
CA GLY A 446 -18.97 -4.98 -23.48
C GLY A 446 -17.75 -5.83 -23.12
N ASP A 447 -17.89 -6.74 -22.14
CA ASP A 447 -16.83 -7.69 -21.80
C ASP A 447 -16.68 -8.76 -22.90
N ARG A 448 -15.47 -9.27 -23.04
CA ARG A 448 -15.08 -10.32 -23.98
C ARG A 448 -14.57 -11.53 -23.24
N PHE A 449 -14.92 -12.70 -23.76
CA PHE A 449 -14.47 -13.99 -23.25
C PHE A 449 -13.70 -14.73 -24.32
N CYS A 450 -12.83 -15.63 -23.88
CA CYS A 450 -11.97 -16.42 -24.76
C CYS A 450 -12.77 -17.10 -25.89
N TYR A 451 -13.99 -17.58 -25.63
CA TYR A 451 -14.83 -18.23 -26.64
C TYR A 451 -15.65 -17.28 -27.54
N ASP A 452 -15.53 -15.95 -27.41
CA ASP A 452 -16.34 -14.98 -28.16
C ASP A 452 -15.90 -14.79 -29.65
N GLY A 453 -14.95 -15.59 -30.16
CA GLY A 453 -14.57 -15.54 -31.57
C GLY A 453 -13.13 -15.98 -31.84
N ASN A 454 -12.53 -15.47 -32.92
CA ASN A 454 -11.14 -15.75 -33.31
C ASN A 454 -10.11 -14.98 -32.45
N ILE A 455 -10.09 -15.27 -31.15
CA ILE A 455 -9.10 -14.74 -30.22
C ILE A 455 -7.89 -15.68 -30.19
N LEU A 456 -6.69 -15.12 -30.36
CA LEU A 456 -5.43 -15.89 -30.38
C LEU A 456 -5.26 -16.63 -29.03
N GLY A 457 -4.97 -17.93 -29.09
CA GLY A 457 -4.84 -18.79 -27.89
C GLY A 457 -6.17 -19.31 -27.33
N CYS A 458 -7.31 -18.91 -27.92
CA CYS A 458 -8.64 -19.23 -27.42
C CYS A 458 -9.50 -20.13 -28.33
N GLN A 459 -8.97 -20.53 -29.49
CA GLN A 459 -9.69 -21.37 -30.43
C GLN A 459 -10.08 -22.71 -29.79
N GLY A 460 -11.38 -23.05 -29.85
CA GLY A 460 -11.92 -24.28 -29.26
C GLY A 460 -12.21 -24.22 -27.76
N ALA A 461 -12.11 -23.04 -27.13
CA ALA A 461 -12.48 -22.88 -25.73
C ALA A 461 -13.98 -23.14 -25.49
N THR A 462 -14.30 -23.88 -24.42
CA THR A 462 -15.68 -24.16 -24.03
C THR A 462 -16.32 -22.94 -23.35
N LYS A 463 -17.60 -22.69 -23.64
CA LYS A 463 -18.39 -21.66 -22.97
C LYS A 463 -18.66 -22.02 -21.51
N ASN A 464 -17.81 -21.53 -20.60
CA ASN A 464 -17.95 -21.72 -19.16
C ASN A 464 -17.61 -20.42 -18.41
N ASN A 465 -18.59 -19.52 -18.27
CA ASN A 465 -18.43 -18.23 -17.58
C ASN A 465 -18.96 -18.29 -16.17
N PHE A 466 -20.24 -17.94 -15.98
CA PHE A 466 -20.87 -17.81 -14.67
C PHE A 466 -21.57 -19.13 -14.38
N ASP A 467 -20.91 -20.00 -13.61
CA ASP A 467 -21.41 -21.32 -13.24
C ASP A 467 -22.75 -21.26 -12.48
N ARG A 468 -22.81 -20.53 -11.36
CA ARG A 468 -23.98 -20.43 -10.48
C ARG A 468 -24.45 -18.99 -10.24
N ALA A 469 -23.66 -17.98 -10.60
CA ALA A 469 -24.04 -16.58 -10.36
C ALA A 469 -25.33 -16.20 -11.09
N THR A 470 -26.10 -15.29 -10.51
CA THR A 470 -27.25 -14.68 -11.19
C THR A 470 -26.77 -13.49 -12.02
N VAL A 471 -26.84 -13.64 -13.35
CA VAL A 471 -26.56 -12.55 -14.29
C VAL A 471 -27.77 -11.62 -14.38
N ILE A 472 -27.63 -10.40 -13.88
CA ILE A 472 -28.70 -9.40 -13.88
C ILE A 472 -28.70 -8.62 -15.19
N PHE A 473 -27.51 -8.31 -15.71
CA PHE A 473 -27.35 -7.62 -16.99
C PHE A 473 -26.05 -8.06 -17.66
N MET A 474 -26.12 -8.40 -18.95
CA MET A 474 -24.94 -8.72 -19.75
C MET A 474 -25.12 -8.26 -21.20
N THR A 475 -24.19 -7.48 -21.73
CA THR A 475 -24.18 -7.02 -23.15
C THR A 475 -22.80 -7.20 -23.78
N GLY A 476 -22.72 -7.25 -25.11
CA GLY A 476 -21.44 -7.26 -25.82
C GLY A 476 -20.98 -8.59 -26.42
N GLN A 477 -21.86 -9.57 -26.65
CA GLN A 477 -21.52 -10.74 -27.48
C GLN A 477 -21.34 -10.28 -28.94
N PRO A 478 -20.15 -10.42 -29.57
CA PRO A 478 -20.01 -10.08 -30.97
C PRO A 478 -20.68 -11.16 -31.83
N SER A 479 -21.40 -10.71 -32.85
CA SER A 479 -21.96 -11.52 -33.91
C SER A 479 -20.90 -11.79 -34.99
N GLU A 480 -19.92 -12.67 -34.77
CA GLU A 480 -19.05 -13.14 -35.87
C GLU A 480 -19.81 -14.12 -36.78
N GLY A 481 -20.85 -13.60 -37.45
CA GLY A 481 -21.72 -14.31 -38.38
C GLY A 481 -23.20 -14.18 -38.02
N GLN A 482 -23.81 -13.03 -38.30
CA GLN A 482 -25.26 -12.75 -38.19
C GLN A 482 -25.96 -13.21 -36.90
N VAL A 483 -26.16 -12.30 -35.95
CA VAL A 483 -27.22 -12.49 -34.94
C VAL A 483 -28.56 -12.20 -35.62
N LYS A 484 -29.19 -13.25 -36.16
CA LYS A 484 -30.62 -13.23 -36.47
C LYS A 484 -31.36 -13.39 -35.14
N GLY A 485 -31.82 -12.26 -34.60
CA GLY A 485 -32.56 -12.19 -33.34
C GLY A 485 -31.79 -11.45 -32.26
N HIS A 486 -32.11 -10.17 -32.07
CA HIS A 486 -31.64 -9.37 -30.95
C HIS A 486 -31.98 -10.09 -29.63
N PRO A 487 -31.01 -10.54 -28.83
CA PRO A 487 -31.33 -11.10 -27.53
C PRO A 487 -31.56 -9.94 -26.55
N THR A 488 -32.80 -9.45 -26.48
CA THR A 488 -33.29 -8.71 -25.31
C THR A 488 -33.86 -9.74 -24.32
N TYR A 489 -33.02 -10.67 -23.86
CA TYR A 489 -33.49 -11.67 -22.89
C TYR A 489 -33.37 -11.10 -21.48
N PHE A 490 -34.51 -10.95 -20.81
CA PHE A 490 -34.56 -11.05 -19.37
C PHE A 490 -34.32 -12.53 -19.00
N GLY A 491 -33.46 -12.80 -18.02
CA GLY A 491 -33.25 -14.18 -17.53
C GLY A 491 -34.54 -14.79 -16.96
N THR A 492 -34.47 -16.06 -16.57
CA THR A 492 -35.55 -16.65 -15.76
C THR A 492 -35.62 -15.93 -14.41
N ASP A 493 -36.84 -15.67 -13.91
CA ASP A 493 -37.12 -15.01 -12.62
C ASP A 493 -36.73 -13.51 -12.50
N VAL A 494 -36.88 -12.73 -13.58
CA VAL A 494 -36.81 -11.26 -13.47
C VAL A 494 -38.08 -10.72 -12.81
N GLN A 495 -37.96 -10.30 -11.55
CA GLN A 495 -39.01 -9.58 -10.82
C GLN A 495 -38.83 -8.06 -10.99
N PHE A 496 -39.83 -7.40 -11.60
CA PHE A 496 -39.88 -5.94 -11.63
C PHE A 496 -40.47 -5.42 -10.32
N GLY A 497 -39.73 -4.54 -9.62
CA GLY A 497 -40.20 -3.90 -8.38
C GLY A 497 -41.33 -2.88 -8.56
N ALA A 498 -41.70 -2.59 -9.81
CA ALA A 498 -42.83 -1.75 -10.22
C ALA A 498 -43.36 -2.23 -11.59
N PRO A 499 -44.60 -1.90 -11.98
CA PRO A 499 -45.14 -2.29 -13.29
C PRO A 499 -44.30 -1.75 -14.45
N VAL A 500 -44.01 -2.61 -15.43
CA VAL A 500 -43.38 -2.21 -16.70
C VAL A 500 -44.37 -1.35 -17.48
N GLN A 501 -44.04 -0.08 -17.69
CA GLN A 501 -44.85 0.83 -18.49
C GLN A 501 -44.60 0.55 -19.98
N MET A 502 -45.60 0.03 -20.68
CA MET A 502 -45.59 -0.12 -22.14
C MET A 502 -46.47 0.97 -22.76
N PRO A 503 -46.21 1.36 -24.03
CA PRO A 503 -47.15 2.22 -24.76
C PRO A 503 -48.55 1.63 -24.72
N ALA A 504 -49.52 2.40 -24.23
CA ALA A 504 -50.92 2.00 -24.15
C ALA A 504 -51.65 2.41 -25.43
N LEU A 505 -52.14 1.43 -26.19
CA LEU A 505 -52.78 1.63 -27.49
C LEU A 505 -54.11 0.89 -27.56
N PRO A 506 -55.20 1.51 -28.04
CA PRO A 506 -56.41 0.77 -28.38
C PRO A 506 -56.17 -0.20 -29.54
N VAL A 507 -56.95 -1.29 -29.62
CA VAL A 507 -56.80 -2.38 -30.58
C VAL A 507 -56.77 -1.90 -32.04
N ASN A 508 -57.54 -0.85 -32.34
CA ASN A 508 -57.66 -0.27 -33.68
C ASN A 508 -56.47 0.63 -34.06
N THR A 509 -55.56 0.92 -33.12
CA THR A 509 -54.34 1.71 -33.34
C THR A 509 -53.06 0.88 -33.26
N LEU A 510 -53.19 -0.43 -33.07
CA LEU A 510 -52.04 -1.33 -33.00
C LEU A 510 -51.22 -1.22 -34.30
N PRO A 511 -49.90 -0.91 -34.22
CA PRO A 511 -49.10 -0.66 -35.41
C PRO A 511 -48.98 -1.91 -36.28
N THR A 512 -49.12 -1.74 -37.60
CA THR A 512 -48.90 -2.83 -38.57
C THR A 512 -47.40 -3.00 -38.87
N GLY A 513 -47.03 -4.16 -39.43
CA GLY A 513 -45.66 -4.43 -39.91
C GLY A 513 -44.58 -4.54 -38.83
N LYS A 514 -44.97 -4.73 -37.56
CA LYS A 514 -44.02 -4.95 -36.45
C LYS A 514 -43.49 -6.39 -36.47
N PRO A 515 -42.22 -6.62 -36.14
CA PRO A 515 -41.65 -7.97 -36.06
C PRO A 515 -42.25 -8.74 -34.87
N ASN A 516 -42.29 -10.08 -34.97
CA ASN A 516 -42.67 -10.97 -33.86
C ASN A 516 -41.86 -10.63 -32.60
N GLY A 517 -42.53 -10.65 -31.43
CA GLY A 517 -41.95 -10.26 -30.15
C GLY A 517 -42.05 -8.77 -29.81
N SER A 518 -42.52 -7.92 -30.73
CA SER A 518 -42.85 -6.52 -30.39
C SER A 518 -43.97 -6.49 -29.35
N MET A 519 -43.83 -5.68 -28.28
CA MET A 519 -44.78 -5.61 -27.17
C MET A 519 -45.37 -4.20 -27.00
N VAL A 520 -46.67 -4.14 -26.68
CA VAL A 520 -47.38 -2.94 -26.23
C VAL A 520 -48.39 -3.33 -25.14
N TYR A 521 -49.00 -2.37 -24.46
CA TYR A 521 -50.20 -2.63 -23.68
C TYR A 521 -51.42 -2.27 -24.54
N CYS A 522 -52.21 -3.26 -24.95
CA CYS A 522 -53.44 -2.98 -25.68
C CYS A 522 -54.53 -2.61 -24.66
N SER A 523 -55.00 -1.37 -24.66
CA SER A 523 -55.79 -0.81 -23.55
C SER A 523 -57.24 -1.32 -23.48
N ASP A 524 -57.78 -1.83 -24.58
CA ASP A 524 -59.19 -2.20 -24.73
C ASP A 524 -59.40 -3.59 -25.38
N CYS A 525 -58.35 -4.41 -25.47
CA CYS A 525 -58.46 -5.74 -26.03
C CYS A 525 -59.02 -6.77 -25.04
N ARG A 526 -59.54 -7.85 -25.60
CA ARG A 526 -59.85 -9.10 -24.90
C ARG A 526 -58.56 -9.91 -24.70
N ARG A 527 -58.35 -10.40 -23.48
CA ARG A 527 -57.26 -11.32 -23.13
C ARG A 527 -57.35 -12.60 -23.96
N SER A 528 -56.21 -13.22 -24.18
CA SER A 528 -56.05 -14.47 -24.93
C SER A 528 -56.73 -14.45 -26.31
N SER A 529 -56.54 -13.36 -27.07
CA SER A 529 -57.09 -13.21 -28.43
C SER A 529 -56.00 -13.03 -29.48
N THR A 530 -56.06 -13.79 -30.58
CA THR A 530 -55.15 -13.71 -31.72
C THR A 530 -55.96 -13.82 -33.04
N PRO A 531 -55.97 -12.79 -33.90
CA PRO A 531 -55.47 -11.44 -33.66
C PRO A 531 -56.19 -10.79 -32.47
N CYS A 532 -55.58 -9.78 -31.86
CA CYS A 532 -56.18 -8.98 -30.79
C CYS A 532 -57.60 -8.50 -31.17
N GLN A 533 -58.57 -8.74 -30.30
CA GLN A 533 -59.95 -8.31 -30.47
C GLN A 533 -60.31 -7.22 -29.45
N GLY A 534 -61.01 -6.17 -29.88
CA GLY A 534 -61.48 -5.12 -28.98
C GLY A 534 -62.63 -5.54 -28.06
N GLY A 535 -62.98 -4.65 -27.12
CA GLY A 535 -64.09 -4.85 -26.19
C GLY A 535 -63.73 -5.72 -24.98
N GLY A 536 -62.51 -5.56 -24.47
CA GLY A 536 -62.08 -6.10 -23.18
C GLY A 536 -61.45 -5.02 -22.30
N ASN A 537 -60.88 -5.43 -21.17
CA ASN A 537 -60.31 -4.52 -20.16
C ASN A 537 -58.81 -4.26 -20.34
N GLY A 538 -58.27 -4.62 -21.51
CA GLY A 538 -56.86 -4.46 -21.84
C GLY A 538 -55.96 -5.61 -21.38
N ALA A 539 -54.86 -5.78 -22.10
CA ALA A 539 -53.87 -6.82 -21.90
C ALA A 539 -52.52 -6.43 -22.51
N PRO A 540 -51.39 -6.96 -22.00
CA PRO A 540 -50.15 -6.98 -22.77
C PRO A 540 -50.41 -7.65 -24.12
N ALA A 541 -49.99 -7.00 -25.20
CA ALA A 541 -50.09 -7.53 -26.55
C ALA A 541 -48.68 -7.75 -27.11
N MET A 542 -48.49 -8.87 -27.77
CA MET A 542 -47.23 -9.24 -28.41
C MET A 542 -47.50 -9.66 -29.85
N VAL A 543 -46.65 -9.27 -30.80
CA VAL A 543 -46.76 -9.80 -32.17
C VAL A 543 -46.32 -11.27 -32.18
N VAL A 544 -47.21 -12.17 -32.59
CA VAL A 544 -46.97 -13.61 -32.77
C VAL A 544 -47.51 -14.01 -34.15
N GLY A 545 -46.68 -14.67 -34.97
CA GLY A 545 -47.10 -15.06 -36.32
C GLY A 545 -47.50 -13.88 -37.22
N ASN A 546 -46.81 -12.74 -37.11
CA ASN A 546 -47.09 -11.48 -37.82
C ASN A 546 -48.45 -10.83 -37.48
N GLN A 547 -49.08 -11.21 -36.36
CA GLN A 547 -50.32 -10.62 -35.88
C GLN A 547 -50.21 -10.29 -34.40
N TRP A 548 -50.91 -9.25 -33.95
CA TRP A 548 -50.96 -8.95 -32.52
C TRP A 548 -51.74 -10.03 -31.78
N SER A 549 -51.13 -10.63 -30.76
CA SER A 549 -51.75 -11.55 -29.81
C SER A 549 -51.86 -10.86 -28.47
N CYS A 550 -53.08 -10.72 -27.97
CA CYS A 550 -53.36 -10.13 -26.67
C CYS A 550 -53.34 -11.24 -25.64
N LEU A 551 -52.44 -11.16 -24.66
CA LEU A 551 -52.09 -12.24 -23.73
C LEU A 551 -53.15 -12.44 -22.65
#